data_AF-A0A2D9EUS1-F1
#
_entry.id   AF-A0A2D9EUS1-F1
#
_cell.length_a   1.000
_cell.length_b   1.000
_cell.length_c   1.000
_cell.angle_alpha   90.00
_cell.angle_beta   90.00
_cell.angle_gamma   90.00
#
_symmetry.space_group_name_H-M   'P 1'
#
loop_
_entity.id
_entity.type
_entity.pdbx_description
1 polymer ?
#
loop_
_entity_poly.entity_id
_entity_poly.type
_entity_poly.pdbx_seq_one_letter_code
_entity_poly.pdbx_strand_id
1 'polypeptide(L)'
;MQARGTLLGRKFTEGRRYSSWPERAVVIAVFCSALFFFEEIDLVVDSSFGVESEVLTVIILIFVIPLVSDFIFRMISSLIGVR
;
A
#
# COMPACT_ATOMS: atom_id res chain seq x y z
N MET A 1 -20.39 8.25 15.57
CA MET A 1 -19.49 7.18 15.11
C MET A 1 -19.25 7.40 13.62
N GLN A 2 -18.09 7.91 13.23
CA GLN A 2 -17.80 8.25 11.83
C GLN A 2 -16.67 7.34 11.35
N ALA A 3 -17.01 6.43 10.44
CA ALA A 3 -16.12 5.45 9.85
C ALA A 3 -15.05 6.17 9.01
N ARG A 4 -13.89 6.45 9.62
CA ARG A 4 -12.68 6.88 8.90
C ARG A 4 -11.99 5.63 8.36
N GLY A 5 -12.54 5.09 7.29
CA GLY A 5 -12.02 3.89 6.61
C GLY A 5 -11.16 4.26 5.41
N THR A 6 -10.03 3.58 5.27
CA THR A 6 -9.11 3.56 4.11
C THR A 6 -8.45 4.90 3.73
N LEU A 7 -7.21 4.85 3.22
CA LEU A 7 -6.55 5.94 2.49
C LEU A 7 -7.44 6.54 1.38
N LEU A 8 -8.33 5.73 0.79
CA LEU A 8 -9.26 6.13 -0.27
C LEU A 8 -10.54 6.82 0.25
N GLY A 9 -10.87 6.67 1.55
CA GLY A 9 -12.10 7.19 2.15
C GLY A 9 -11.90 8.47 2.98
N ARG A 10 -10.66 8.95 3.12
CA ARG A 10 -10.40 10.24 3.76
C ARG A 10 -10.74 11.38 2.79
N LYS A 11 -11.75 12.18 3.14
CA LYS A 11 -12.00 13.46 2.48
C LYS A 11 -10.74 14.32 2.58
N PHE A 12 -10.10 14.60 1.44
CA PHE A 12 -8.96 15.52 1.30
C PHE A 12 -9.23 16.96 1.80
N THR A 13 -10.45 17.25 2.27
CA THR A 13 -10.95 18.59 2.57
C THR A 13 -11.20 18.87 4.05
N GLU A 14 -11.00 17.93 4.98
CA GLU A 14 -11.04 18.26 6.42
C GLU A 14 -9.70 18.89 6.85
N GLY A 15 -9.60 20.21 6.67
CA GLY A 15 -8.47 21.08 7.01
C GLY A 15 -8.13 21.16 8.50
N ARG A 16 -7.90 20.02 9.16
CA ARG A 16 -6.98 19.97 10.29
C ARG A 16 -5.58 19.71 9.74
N ARG A 17 -4.58 20.35 10.33
CA ARG A 17 -3.12 20.31 10.07
C ARG A 17 -2.46 18.90 10.04
N TYR A 18 -3.11 17.86 9.54
CA TYR A 18 -2.48 16.57 9.28
C TYR A 18 -1.89 16.61 7.87
N SER A 19 -0.57 16.69 7.81
CA SER A 19 0.14 16.54 6.55
C SER A 19 -0.05 15.13 5.99
N SER A 20 -0.29 15.00 4.68
CA SER A 20 -0.31 13.72 3.96
C SER A 20 1.09 13.13 3.74
N TRP A 21 2.16 13.78 4.23
CA TRP A 21 3.53 13.30 4.11
C TRP A 21 3.75 11.88 4.65
N PRO A 22 3.22 11.47 5.81
CA PRO A 22 3.39 10.10 6.32
C PRO A 22 2.72 9.05 5.42
N GLU A 23 1.53 9.36 4.91
CA GLU A 23 0.78 8.48 3.99
C GLU A 23 1.57 8.28 2.69
N ARG A 24 2.11 9.37 2.13
CA ARG A 24 2.96 9.32 0.93
C ARG A 24 4.27 8.58 1.18
N ALA A 25 4.89 8.76 2.34
CA ALA A 25 6.12 8.06 2.70
C ALA A 25 5.91 6.54 2.78
N VAL A 26 4.79 6.08 3.35
CA VAL A 26 4.44 4.65 3.38
C VAL A 26 4.26 4.10 1.98
N VAL A 27 3.50 4.79 1.12
CA VAL A 27 3.29 4.35 -0.27
C VAL A 27 4.61 4.27 -1.04
N ILE A 28 5.47 5.28 -0.92
CA ILE A 28 6.78 5.29 -1.57
C ILE A 28 7.66 4.15 -1.04
N ALA A 29 7.68 3.92 0.28
CA ALA A 29 8.46 2.84 0.87
C ALA A 29 8.01 1.47 0.35
N VAL A 30 6.70 1.20 0.34
CA VAL A 30 6.14 -0.07 -0.17
C VAL A 30 6.44 -0.23 -1.67
N PHE A 31 6.30 0.84 -2.45
CA PHE A 31 6.64 0.83 -3.87
C PHE A 31 8.13 0.53 -4.11
N CYS A 32 9.03 1.20 -3.40
CA CYS A 32 10.46 0.95 -3.49
C CYS A 32 10.81 -0.48 -3.06
N SER A 33 10.21 -1.00 -1.98
CA SER A 33 10.39 -2.40 -1.58
C SER A 33 9.93 -3.37 -2.68
N ALA A 34 8.78 -3.13 -3.31
CA ALA A 34 8.31 -3.96 -4.41
C ALA A 34 9.27 -3.95 -5.62
N LEU A 35 9.93 -2.82 -5.90
CA LEU A 35 10.96 -2.75 -6.93
C LEU A 35 12.25 -3.50 -6.54
N PHE A 36 12.69 -3.38 -5.29
CA PHE A 36 13.90 -4.06 -4.82
C PHE A 36 13.75 -5.58 -4.78
N PHE A 37 12.54 -6.08 -4.50
CA PHE A 37 12.24 -7.51 -4.41
C PHE A 37 11.42 -8.01 -5.61
N PHE A 38 11.51 -7.34 -6.77
CA PHE A 38 10.66 -7.65 -7.91
C PHE A 38 10.91 -9.08 -8.42
N GLU A 39 12.17 -9.51 -8.50
CA GLU A 39 12.53 -10.87 -8.96
C GLU A 39 11.94 -11.95 -8.05
N GLU A 40 12.02 -11.78 -6.73
CA GLU A 40 11.42 -12.73 -5.79
C GLU A 40 9.90 -12.74 -5.86
N ILE A 41 9.29 -11.57 -6.06
CA ILE A 41 7.84 -11.47 -6.24
C ILE A 41 7.40 -12.16 -7.53
N ASP A 42 8.15 -11.98 -8.63
CA ASP A 42 7.85 -12.59 -9.92
C ASP A 42 7.94 -14.12 -9.85
N LEU A 43 8.95 -14.66 -9.16
CA LEU A 43 9.07 -16.10 -8.89
C LEU A 43 7.88 -16.65 -8.08
N VAL A 44 7.37 -15.87 -7.11
CA VAL A 44 6.18 -16.25 -6.35
C VAL A 44 4.93 -16.23 -7.23
N VAL A 45 4.81 -15.24 -8.13
CA VAL A 45 3.70 -15.16 -9.09
C VAL A 45 3.76 -16.34 -10.06
N ASP A 46 4.91 -16.63 -10.65
CA ASP A 46 5.08 -17.77 -11.55
C ASP A 46 4.74 -19.09 -10.85
N SER A 47 5.30 -19.34 -9.66
CA SER A 47 4.97 -20.57 -8.90
C SER A 47 3.50 -20.68 -8.49
N SER A 48 2.78 -19.56 -8.33
CA SER A 48 1.36 -19.54 -7.94
C SER A 48 0.40 -19.69 -9.12
N PHE A 49 0.74 -19.11 -10.26
CA PHE A 49 -0.14 -19.05 -11.44
C PHE A 49 0.30 -19.97 -12.57
N GLY A 50 1.52 -20.51 -12.53
CA GLY A 50 2.12 -21.37 -13.56
C GLY A 50 2.36 -20.63 -14.88
N VAL A 51 2.56 -19.32 -14.82
CA VAL A 51 2.74 -18.45 -15.99
C VAL A 51 3.90 -17.51 -15.73
N GLU A 52 4.98 -17.71 -16.49
CA GLU A 52 6.13 -16.81 -16.53
C GLU A 52 5.73 -15.51 -17.24
N SER A 53 5.34 -14.49 -16.45
CA SER A 53 4.89 -13.21 -16.99
C SER A 53 5.13 -12.06 -16.02
N GLU A 54 6.18 -11.28 -16.28
CA GLU A 54 6.46 -10.02 -15.59
C GLU A 54 5.27 -9.03 -15.65
N VAL A 55 4.52 -9.05 -16.76
CA VAL A 55 3.34 -8.20 -16.94
C VAL A 55 2.24 -8.56 -15.94
N LEU A 56 2.03 -9.85 -15.68
CA LEU A 56 1.08 -10.31 -14.67
C LEU A 56 1.52 -9.83 -13.27
N THR A 57 2.80 -9.93 -12.96
CA THR A 57 3.38 -9.45 -11.71
C THR A 57 3.15 -7.95 -11.50
N VAL A 58 3.39 -7.14 -12.54
CA VAL A 58 3.11 -5.70 -12.50
C VAL A 58 1.62 -5.41 -12.27
N ILE A 59 0.72 -6.12 -12.96
CA ILE A 59 -0.73 -5.97 -12.77
C ILE A 59 -1.11 -6.27 -11.32
N ILE A 60 -0.57 -7.35 -10.73
CA ILE A 60 -0.81 -7.72 -9.33
C ILE A 60 -0.30 -6.62 -8.40
N LEU A 61 0.90 -6.10 -8.63
CA LEU A 61 1.50 -5.05 -7.81
C LEU A 61 0.68 -3.75 -7.78
N ILE A 62 -0.01 -3.40 -8.87
CA ILE A 62 -0.93 -2.25 -8.91
C ILE A 62 -2.03 -2.37 -7.85
N PHE A 63 -2.50 -3.59 -7.56
CA PHE A 63 -3.53 -3.82 -6.54
C PHE A 63 -2.92 -4.06 -5.16
N VAL A 64 -1.81 -4.79 -5.07
CA VAL A 64 -1.19 -5.16 -3.78
C VAL A 64 -0.55 -3.96 -3.08
N ILE A 65 0.15 -3.09 -3.81
CA ILE A 65 0.86 -1.95 -3.22
C ILE A 65 -0.10 -1.01 -2.45
N PRO A 66 -1.26 -0.59 -3.00
CA PRO A 66 -2.23 0.20 -2.24
C PRO A 66 -2.78 -0.52 -1.01
N LEU A 67 -3.06 -1.82 -1.11
CA LEU A 67 -3.61 -2.61 0.00
C LEU A 67 -2.61 -2.73 1.16
N VAL A 68 -1.36 -3.05 0.85
CA VAL A 68 -0.28 -3.15 1.84
C VAL A 68 0.00 -1.78 2.46
N SER A 69 0.01 -0.72 1.65
CA SER A 69 0.19 0.65 2.14
C SER A 69 -0.92 1.07 3.10
N ASP A 70 -2.19 0.77 2.79
CA ASP A 70 -3.33 1.05 3.67
C ASP A 70 -3.24 0.24 4.98
N PHE A 71 -2.85 -1.03 4.89
CA PHE A 71 -2.66 -1.88 6.06
C PHE A 71 -1.58 -1.33 7.00
N ILE A 72 -0.40 -0.99 6.47
CA ILE A 72 0.70 -0.40 7.25
C ILE A 72 0.25 0.93 7.86
N PHE A 73 -0.43 1.77 7.09
CA PHE A 73 -0.89 3.06 7.59
C PHE A 73 -1.90 2.92 8.74
N ARG A 74 -2.84 1.99 8.64
CA ARG A 74 -3.78 1.67 9.72
C ARG A 74 -3.07 1.13 10.96
N MET A 75 -2.09 0.26 10.77
CA MET A 75 -1.27 -0.28 11.86
C MET A 75 -0.53 0.83 12.60
N ILE A 76 0.16 1.71 11.87
CA ILE A 76 0.85 2.87 12.44
C ILE A 76 -0.14 3.80 13.17
N SER A 77 -1.28 4.12 12.54
CA SER A 77 -2.31 4.98 13.13
C SER A 77 -2.88 4.39 14.42
N SER A 78 -3.10 3.07 14.46
CA SER A 78 -3.56 2.34 15.64
C SER A 78 -2.53 2.35 16.77
N LEU A 79 -1.25 2.20 16.46
CA LEU A 79 -0.17 2.20 17.45
C LEU A 79 0.07 3.59 18.06
N ILE A 80 -0.02 4.65 17.26
CA ILE A 80 0.19 6.03 17.71
C ILE A 80 -1.06 6.59 18.41
N GLY A 81 -2.19 5.87 18.38
CA GLY A 81 -3.45 6.31 19.01
C GLY A 81 -4.16 7.42 18.23
N VAL A 82 -3.78 7.63 16.97
CA VAL A 82 -4.42 8.61 16.07
C VAL A 82 -5.54 7.87 15.33
N ARG A 83 -6.76 7.90 15.88
CA ARG A 83 -7.99 7.38 15.23
C ARG A 83 -8.58 8.40 14.25
#